data_AF-A0A133UHT4-F1
#
_entry.id   AF-A0A133UHT4-F1
#
_cell.length_a   1.000
_cell.length_b   1.000
_cell.length_c   1.000
_cell.angle_alpha   90.00
_cell.angle_beta   90.00
_cell.angle_gamma   90.00
#
_symmetry.space_group_name_H-M   'P 1'
#
loop_
_entity.id
_entity.type
_entity.pdbx_description
1 polymer ?
#
loop_
_entity_poly.entity_id
_entity_poly.type
_entity_poly.pdbx_seq_one_letter_code
_entity_poly.pdbx_strand_id
1 'polypeptide(L)'
;MCIAAAYSIAERAEELGLERDSIIPPMDDQETYIQGAISVGKKAIEQGVARKEMSEEELEKGIRNKIESSREVTNLLMRKKYPFFTRLITWCIRWT
;
A
#
# COMPACT_ATOMS: atom_id res chain seq x y z
N MET A 1 -4.41 1.43 -16.96
CA MET A 1 -4.19 1.74 -15.54
C MET A 1 -4.29 0.51 -14.64
N CYS A 2 -5.44 -0.17 -14.52
CA CYS A 2 -5.57 -1.38 -13.68
C CYS A 2 -4.60 -2.51 -14.03
N ILE A 3 -4.33 -2.71 -15.32
CA ILE A 3 -3.35 -3.69 -15.80
C ILE A 3 -1.93 -3.34 -15.31
N ALA A 4 -1.55 -2.07 -15.33
CA ALA A 4 -0.24 -1.62 -14.84
C ALA A 4 -0.11 -1.81 -13.32
N ALA A 5 -1.19 -1.61 -12.57
CA ALA A 5 -1.22 -1.93 -11.14
C ALA A 5 -1.05 -3.44 -10.90
N ALA A 6 -1.77 -4.27 -11.65
CA ALA A 6 -1.70 -5.72 -11.52
C ALA A 6 -0.29 -6.25 -11.81
N TYR A 7 0.37 -5.75 -12.85
CA TYR A 7 1.76 -6.11 -13.13
C TYR A 7 2.72 -5.68 -12.02
N SER A 8 2.59 -4.46 -11.51
CA SER A 8 3.43 -3.99 -10.40
C SER A 8 3.28 -4.83 -9.13
N ILE A 9 2.06 -5.29 -8.82
CA ILE A 9 1.83 -6.18 -7.68
C ILE A 9 2.43 -7.56 -7.93
N ALA A 10 2.33 -8.08 -9.16
CA ALA A 10 2.90 -9.36 -9.55
C ALA A 10 4.45 -9.32 -9.49
N GLU A 11 5.07 -8.27 -10.01
CA GLU A 11 6.52 -8.04 -9.92
C GLU A 11 6.97 -8.00 -8.45
N ARG A 12 6.22 -7.27 -7.60
CA ARG A 12 6.52 -7.23 -6.16
C ARG A 12 6.36 -8.59 -5.48
N ALA A 13 5.40 -9.40 -5.91
CA ALA A 13 5.23 -10.77 -5.43
C ALA A 13 6.44 -11.65 -5.81
N GLU A 14 6.95 -11.49 -7.03
CA GLU A 14 8.14 -12.19 -7.50
C GLU A 14 9.40 -11.78 -6.73
N GLU A 15 9.56 -10.48 -6.43
CA GLU A 15 10.68 -9.97 -5.62
C GLU A 15 10.70 -10.54 -4.19
N LEU A 16 9.52 -10.73 -3.58
CA LEU A 16 9.39 -11.28 -2.23
C LEU A 16 9.56 -12.82 -2.20
N GLY A 17 9.52 -13.46 -3.37
CA GLY A 17 9.55 -14.91 -3.52
C GLY A 17 8.14 -15.49 -3.58
N LEU A 18 7.88 -16.29 -4.63
CA LEU A 18 6.62 -16.97 -4.81
C LEU A 18 6.64 -18.33 -4.11
N GLU A 19 5.68 -18.53 -3.21
CA GLU A 19 5.45 -19.81 -2.55
C GLU A 19 4.02 -20.27 -2.80
N ARG A 20 3.75 -21.56 -2.60
CA ARG A 20 2.42 -22.16 -2.86
C ARG A 20 1.31 -21.48 -2.06
N ASP A 21 1.65 -20.99 -0.86
CA ASP A 21 0.74 -20.32 0.06
C ASP A 21 0.86 -18.78 0.00
N SER A 22 1.78 -18.23 -0.81
CA SER A 22 2.04 -16.79 -0.92
C SER A 22 2.25 -16.38 -2.38
N ILE A 23 1.14 -16.07 -3.05
CA ILE A 23 1.09 -15.63 -4.46
C ILE A 23 0.93 -14.12 -4.62
N ILE A 24 0.69 -13.40 -3.53
CA ILE A 24 0.47 -11.95 -3.51
C ILE A 24 1.23 -11.36 -2.31
N PRO A 25 1.76 -10.13 -2.43
CA PRO A 25 2.42 -9.48 -1.31
C PRO A 25 1.46 -9.34 -0.11
N PRO A 26 1.99 -9.38 1.13
CA PRO A 26 1.17 -9.16 2.31
C PRO A 26 0.67 -7.72 2.35
N MET A 27 -0.52 -7.51 2.93
CA MET A 27 -1.15 -6.19 3.07
C MET A 27 -0.24 -5.16 3.78
N ASP A 28 0.68 -5.62 4.64
CA ASP A 28 1.59 -4.75 5.38
C ASP A 28 2.79 -4.26 4.56
N ASP A 29 3.07 -4.87 3.39
CA ASP A 29 4.14 -4.43 2.50
C ASP A 29 3.80 -3.07 1.88
N GLN A 30 4.41 -2.03 2.44
CA GLN A 30 4.18 -0.65 2.00
C GLN A 30 4.66 -0.42 0.57
N GLU A 31 5.75 -1.08 0.16
CA GLU A 31 6.39 -0.83 -1.14
C GLU A 31 5.50 -1.29 -2.31
N THR A 32 4.70 -2.35 -2.14
CA THR A 32 3.66 -2.77 -3.10
C THR A 32 2.75 -1.60 -3.51
N TYR A 33 2.32 -0.78 -2.54
CA TYR A 33 1.43 0.36 -2.82
C TYR A 33 2.17 1.53 -3.47
N ILE A 34 3.43 1.73 -3.10
CA ILE A 34 4.27 2.79 -3.67
C ILE A 34 4.56 2.48 -5.14
N GLN A 35 5.08 1.29 -5.43
CA GLN A 35 5.36 0.83 -6.80
C GLN A 35 4.08 0.83 -7.64
N GLY A 36 2.98 0.29 -7.11
CA GLY A 36 1.68 0.27 -7.79
C GLY A 36 1.19 1.67 -8.15
N ALA A 37 1.29 2.63 -7.22
CA ALA A 37 0.89 4.01 -7.48
C ALA A 37 1.80 4.72 -8.49
N ILE A 38 3.12 4.47 -8.46
CA ILE A 38 4.07 5.02 -9.43
C ILE A 38 3.75 4.48 -10.83
N SER A 39 3.60 3.17 -10.98
CA SER A 39 3.28 2.52 -12.25
C SER A 39 1.95 3.01 -12.84
N VAL A 40 0.94 3.18 -12.00
CA VAL A 40 -0.36 3.76 -12.42
C VAL A 40 -0.22 5.23 -12.80
N GLY A 41 0.53 6.02 -12.04
CA GLY A 41 0.75 7.45 -12.31
C GLY A 41 1.50 7.66 -13.63
N LYS A 42 2.58 6.91 -13.86
CA LYS A 42 3.30 6.88 -15.13
C LYS A 42 2.38 6.51 -16.29
N LYS A 43 1.56 5.45 -16.14
CA LYS A 43 0.63 5.04 -17.19
C LYS A 43 -0.46 6.07 -17.47
N ALA A 44 -0.87 6.83 -16.45
CA ALA A 44 -1.85 7.92 -16.61
C ALA A 44 -1.28 9.10 -17.40
N ILE A 45 -0.01 9.44 -17.18
CA ILE A 45 0.70 10.47 -17.95
C ILE A 45 0.89 9.99 -19.40
N GLU A 46 1.36 8.75 -19.59
CA GLU A 46 1.53 8.15 -20.93
C GLU A 46 0.22 8.13 -21.74
N GLN A 47 -0.92 7.86 -21.10
CA GLN A 47 -2.23 7.82 -21.75
C GLN A 47 -2.87 9.20 -21.94
N GLY A 48 -2.23 10.29 -21.48
CA GLY A 48 -2.77 11.66 -21.58
C GLY A 48 -4.04 11.91 -20.76
N VAL A 49 -4.33 11.04 -19.79
CA VAL A 49 -5.49 11.20 -18.88
C VAL A 49 -5.14 11.99 -17.61
N ALA A 50 -3.85 12.21 -17.36
CA ALA A 50 -3.37 12.97 -16.22
C ALA A 50 -3.65 14.47 -16.39
N ARG A 51 -4.29 15.08 -15.39
CA ARG A 51 -4.56 16.54 -15.37
C ARG A 51 -3.33 17.40 -15.03
N LYS A 52 -2.32 16.79 -14.42
CA LYS A 52 -1.06 17.45 -14.05
C LYS A 52 0.07 16.59 -14.60
N GLU A 53 0.89 17.18 -15.45
CA GLU A 53 2.15 16.58 -15.87
C GLU A 53 3.20 16.94 -14.83
N MET A 54 3.79 15.91 -14.23
CA MET A 54 4.86 16.03 -13.24
C MET A 54 6.05 15.26 -13.78
N SER A 55 7.26 15.62 -13.36
CA SER A 55 8.42 14.77 -13.66
C SER A 55 8.29 13.43 -12.92
N GLU A 56 8.99 12.42 -13.41
CA GLU A 56 9.01 11.09 -12.80
C GLU A 56 9.47 11.14 -11.33
N GLU A 57 10.51 11.90 -11.05
CA GLU A 57 11.04 12.10 -9.70
C GLU A 57 10.05 12.81 -8.78
N GLU A 58 9.36 13.84 -9.29
CA GLU A 58 8.34 14.57 -8.53
C GLU A 58 7.13 13.69 -8.20
N LEU A 59 6.72 12.86 -9.16
CA LEU A 59 5.63 11.91 -8.99
C LEU A 59 5.99 10.88 -7.91
N GLU A 60 7.16 10.26 -8.01
CA GLU A 60 7.64 9.27 -7.05
C GLU A 60 7.73 9.86 -5.64
N LYS A 61 8.42 10.99 -5.49
CA LYS A 61 8.57 11.67 -4.20
C LYS A 61 7.22 12.06 -3.61
N GLY A 62 6.30 12.55 -4.45
CA GLY A 62 4.95 12.92 -4.02
C GLY A 62 4.14 11.72 -3.53
N ILE A 63 4.24 10.57 -4.20
CA ILE A 63 3.56 9.32 -3.81
C ILE A 63 4.14 8.79 -2.49
N ARG A 64 5.46 8.67 -2.40
CA ARG A 64 6.17 8.15 -1.24
C ARG A 64 5.83 8.96 0.02
N ASN A 65 5.94 10.28 -0.07
CA ASN A 65 5.59 11.19 1.02
C ASN A 65 4.14 11.03 1.50
N LYS A 66 3.17 10.87 0.57
CA LYS A 66 1.76 10.73 0.95
C LYS A 66 1.46 9.43 1.68
N ILE A 67 2.04 8.32 1.21
CA ILE A 67 1.81 6.99 1.80
C ILE A 67 2.49 6.91 3.17
N GLU A 68 3.75 7.35 3.26
CA GLU A 68 4.52 7.32 4.50
C GLU A 68 3.90 8.21 5.58
N SER A 69 3.57 9.46 5.25
CA SER A 69 2.94 10.39 6.20
C SER A 69 1.60 9.87 6.73
N SER A 70 0.79 9.24 5.88
CA SER A 70 -0.50 8.67 6.29
C SER A 70 -0.32 7.53 7.31
N ARG A 71 0.66 6.65 7.10
CA ARG A 71 1.00 5.55 8.03
C ARG A 71 1.60 6.09 9.32
N GLU A 72 2.48 7.10 9.24
CA GLU A 72 3.08 7.73 10.42
C GLU A 72 2.02 8.37 11.33
N VAL A 73 1.10 9.16 10.76
CA VAL A 73 0.01 9.79 11.51
C VAL A 73 -0.87 8.73 12.16
N THR A 74 -1.24 7.69 11.43
CA THR A 74 -2.06 6.59 11.96
C THR A 74 -1.35 5.89 13.13
N ASN A 75 -0.07 5.55 12.97
CA ASN A 75 0.73 4.93 14.02
C ASN A 75 0.85 5.82 15.27
N LEU A 76 1.02 7.13 15.09
CA LEU A 76 1.08 8.09 16.18
C LEU A 76 -0.24 8.15 16.96
N LEU A 77 -1.37 8.15 16.25
CA LEU A 77 -2.71 8.16 16.86
C LEU A 77 -3.00 6.85 17.61
N MET A 78 -2.64 5.71 17.03
CA MET A 78 -2.79 4.39 17.67
C MET A 78 -1.96 4.26 18.94
N ARG A 79 -0.73 4.82 18.94
CA ARG A 79 0.13 4.87 20.14
C ARG A 79 -0.46 5.71 21.27
N LYS A 80 -1.26 6.74 20.95
CA LYS A 80 -1.87 7.65 21.95
C LYS A 80 -3.09 7.06 22.71
N LYS A 81 -3.27 5.74 22.70
CA LYS A 81 -4.15 4.94 23.59
C LYS A 81 -5.64 5.33 23.58
N TYR A 82 -6.41 4.60 22.78
CA TYR A 82 -7.70 4.08 23.25
C TYR A 82 -7.51 2.58 23.53
N PRO A 83 -7.52 2.13 24.80
CA PRO A 83 -7.49 0.71 25.11
C PRO A 83 -8.89 0.13 24.86
N PHE A 84 -9.28 0.10 23.61
CA PHE A 84 -10.44 -0.66 23.20
C PHE A 84 -9.98 -2.13 23.09
N PHE A 85 -10.82 -3.06 23.52
CA PHE A 85 -10.78 -4.44 23.03
C PHE A 85 -9.98 -5.55 23.74
N THR A 86 -9.43 -5.42 24.96
CA THR A 86 -8.96 -6.65 25.64
C THR A 86 -10.12 -7.52 26.12
N ARG A 87 -11.12 -6.95 26.82
CA ARG A 87 -12.30 -7.72 27.28
C ARG A 87 -13.17 -8.27 26.16
N LEU A 88 -13.29 -7.58 25.02
CA LEU A 88 -14.15 -8.03 23.92
C LEU A 88 -13.53 -9.18 23.13
N ILE A 89 -12.21 -9.15 22.87
CA ILE A 89 -11.51 -10.26 22.19
C ILE A 89 -11.60 -11.53 23.02
N THR A 90 -11.37 -11.44 24.34
CA THR A 90 -11.48 -12.61 25.22
C THR A 90 -12.90 -13.15 25.26
N TRP A 91 -13.91 -12.28 25.13
CA TRP A 91 -15.31 -12.71 25.04
C TRP A 91 -15.60 -13.42 23.71
N CYS A 92 -15.10 -12.92 22.58
CA CYS A 92 -15.25 -13.57 21.29
C CYS A 92 -14.56 -14.94 21.23
N ILE A 93 -13.31 -15.06 21.70
CA ILE A 93 -12.56 -16.33 21.68
C ILE A 93 -13.22 -17.39 22.56
N ARG A 94 -13.87 -16.99 23.66
CA ARG A 94 -14.51 -17.92 24.60
C ARG A 94 -15.87 -18.46 24.12
N TRP A 95 -16.42 -17.89 23.05
CA TRP A 95 -17.70 -18.31 22.45
C TRP A 95 -17.53 -19.14 21.16
N THR A 96 -16.30 -19.50 20.80
CA THR A 96 -15.93 -20.51 19.78
C THR A 96 -15.37 -21.75 20.46
#